data_AF-A0A819WPZ5-F1
#
_entry.id   AF-A0A819WPZ5-F1
#
_cell.length_a   1.000
_cell.length_b   1.000
_cell.length_c   1.000
_cell.angle_alpha   90.00
_cell.angle_beta   90.00
_cell.angle_gamma   90.00
#
_symmetry.space_group_name_H-M   'P 1'
#
loop_
_entity.id
_entity.type
_entity.pdbx_description
1 polymer ?
#
loop_
_entity_poly.entity_id
_entity_poly.type
_entity_poly.pdbx_seq_one_letter_code
_entity_poly.pdbx_strand_id
1 'polypeptide(L)'
;DTIHRADGQFIPATCRVIYAPMLTGKLRLFAPAYLCEIECPKVVLVLTADLHSNIGDQAFPQCIFDHWEIINKDPFDDSTEIRQIINDIRKPKGLKGDIPSLNDHYDKL
;
A
#
# COMPACT_ATOMS: atom_id res chain seq x y z
N ASP A 1 -25.53 5.49 -34.72
CA ASP A 1 -25.29 6.23 -33.47
C ASP A 1 -24.12 5.62 -32.68
N THR A 2 -22.96 5.53 -33.32
CA THR A 2 -21.72 4.93 -32.76
C THR A 2 -20.72 6.01 -32.31
N ILE A 3 -20.87 7.25 -32.81
CA ILE A 3 -20.01 8.39 -32.51
C ILE A 3 -20.26 8.90 -31.08
N HIS A 4 -21.51 8.85 -30.61
CA HIS A 4 -21.91 9.26 -29.25
C HIS A 4 -21.84 8.12 -28.21
N ARG A 5 -21.26 6.98 -28.57
CA ARG A 5 -21.07 5.81 -27.68
C ARG A 5 -19.73 5.13 -27.90
N ALA A 6 -18.78 5.83 -28.49
CA ALA A 6 -17.45 5.30 -28.76
C ALA A 6 -16.69 5.09 -27.45
N ASP A 7 -15.65 4.26 -27.50
CA ASP A 7 -14.78 3.94 -26.35
C ASP A 7 -14.17 5.19 -25.71
N GLY A 8 -13.93 6.24 -26.50
CA GLY A 8 -13.44 7.54 -26.00
C GLY A 8 -14.39 8.25 -25.02
N GLN A 9 -15.68 7.88 -25.00
CA GLN A 9 -16.66 8.36 -24.02
C GLN A 9 -16.91 7.32 -22.92
N PHE A 10 -16.91 6.03 -23.28
CA PHE A 10 -17.19 4.95 -22.34
C PHE A 10 -16.05 4.69 -21.35
N ILE A 11 -14.79 4.69 -21.81
CA ILE A 11 -13.63 4.39 -20.96
C ILE A 11 -13.48 5.45 -19.84
N PRO A 12 -13.48 6.77 -20.13
CA PRO A 12 -13.35 7.77 -19.06
C PRO A 12 -14.52 7.72 -18.07
N ALA A 13 -15.75 7.50 -18.57
CA ALA A 13 -16.93 7.36 -17.71
C ALA A 13 -16.82 6.12 -16.81
N THR A 14 -16.43 4.98 -17.36
CA THR A 14 -16.23 3.73 -16.62
C THR A 14 -15.15 3.88 -15.55
N CYS A 15 -14.01 4.51 -15.89
CA CYS A 15 -12.96 4.78 -14.89
C CYS A 15 -13.49 5.62 -13.72
N ARG A 16 -14.25 6.70 -13.97
CA ARG A 16 -14.84 7.52 -12.89
C ARG A 16 -15.80 6.72 -12.01
N VAL A 17 -16.67 5.93 -12.63
CA VAL A 17 -17.66 5.08 -11.92
C VAL A 17 -16.99 4.01 -11.07
N ILE A 18 -15.79 3.54 -11.42
CA ILE A 18 -15.04 2.59 -10.59
C ILE A 18 -14.33 3.29 -9.42
N TYR A 19 -13.74 4.47 -9.64
CA TYR A 19 -13.02 5.19 -8.58
C TYR A 19 -13.96 5.78 -7.51
N ALA A 20 -15.15 6.26 -7.87
CA ALA A 20 -16.10 6.83 -6.91
C ALA A 20 -16.50 5.88 -5.74
N PRO A 21 -16.94 4.62 -5.97
CA PRO A 21 -17.25 3.69 -4.89
C PRO A 21 -16.00 3.24 -4.13
N MET A 22 -14.83 3.19 -4.78
CA MET A 22 -13.56 2.88 -4.10
C MET A 22 -13.18 3.95 -3.07
N LEU A 23 -13.41 5.23 -3.38
CA LEU A 23 -13.20 6.35 -2.48
C LEU A 23 -14.30 6.49 -1.42
N THR A 24 -15.51 6.01 -1.71
CA THR A 24 -16.63 5.97 -0.73
C THR A 24 -16.48 4.82 0.25
N GLY A 25 -15.84 3.72 -0.18
CA GLY A 25 -15.44 2.63 0.70
C GLY A 25 -14.33 3.03 1.66
N LYS A 26 -14.14 2.24 2.71
CA LYS A 26 -12.96 2.38 3.59
C LYS A 26 -11.73 1.91 2.83
N LEU A 27 -11.08 2.80 2.10
CA LEU A 27 -9.83 2.52 1.37
C LEU A 27 -8.73 2.09 2.35
N ARG A 28 -8.00 1.03 2.01
CA ARG A 28 -6.88 0.51 2.80
C ARG A 28 -5.70 0.19 1.91
N LEU A 29 -4.50 0.43 2.42
CA LEU A 29 -3.26 0.01 1.77
C LEU A 29 -2.85 -1.37 2.25
N PHE A 30 -2.02 -2.03 1.44
CA PHE A 30 -1.40 -3.30 1.77
C PHE A 30 0.11 -3.15 1.80
N ALA A 31 0.76 -3.81 2.77
CA ALA A 31 2.20 -3.94 2.85
C ALA A 31 2.59 -5.41 2.63
N PRO A 32 3.72 -5.70 1.96
CA PRO A 32 4.20 -7.06 1.85
C PRO A 32 4.78 -7.51 3.19
N ALA A 33 4.27 -8.62 3.73
CA ALA A 33 4.81 -9.29 4.90
C ALA A 33 5.77 -10.41 4.46
N TYR A 34 6.89 -10.52 5.17
CA TYR A 34 7.93 -11.51 4.90
C TYR A 34 8.11 -12.38 6.13
N LEU A 35 8.19 -13.69 5.91
CA LEU A 35 8.62 -14.64 6.94
C LEU A 35 10.15 -14.66 6.96
N CYS A 36 10.73 -14.41 8.13
CA CYS A 36 12.17 -14.49 8.34
C CYS A 36 12.50 -15.74 9.14
N GLU A 37 13.15 -16.69 8.49
CA GLU A 37 13.72 -17.86 9.14
C GLU A 37 15.16 -17.56 9.51
N ILE A 38 15.49 -17.67 10.80
CA ILE A 38 16.82 -17.37 11.32
C ILE A 38 17.46 -18.69 11.75
N GLU A 39 18.39 -19.17 10.94
CA GLU A 39 19.21 -20.32 11.30
C GLU A 39 20.40 -19.87 12.12
N CYS A 40 20.56 -20.45 13.32
CA CYS A 40 21.69 -20.19 14.20
C CYS A 40 22.17 -21.47 14.92
N PRO A 41 23.48 -21.60 15.18
CA PRO A 41 24.01 -22.73 15.96
C PRO A 41 23.53 -22.65 17.42
N LYS A 42 23.16 -23.80 18.00
CA LYS A 42 22.52 -23.93 19.33
C LYS A 42 23.26 -23.24 20.50
N VAL A 43 24.54 -22.92 20.34
CA VAL A 43 25.37 -22.27 21.37
C VAL A 43 24.93 -20.83 21.67
N VAL A 44 24.21 -20.17 20.75
CA VAL A 44 23.86 -18.72 20.84
C VAL A 44 22.48 -18.46 21.45
N LEU A 45 21.71 -19.50 21.79
CA LEU A 45 20.33 -19.39 22.31
C LEU A 45 20.26 -19.03 23.81
N VAL A 46 20.90 -17.94 24.24
CA VAL A 46 20.56 -17.29 25.52
C VAL A 46 19.50 -16.23 25.24
N LEU A 47 18.33 -16.45 25.82
CA LEU A 47 17.07 -15.74 25.59
C LEU A 47 17.11 -14.28 26.09
N THR A 48 16.44 -13.40 25.34
CA THR A 48 15.89 -12.07 25.68
C THR A 48 16.75 -10.79 25.57
N ALA A 49 16.16 -9.82 24.87
CA ALA A 49 16.52 -8.41 24.59
C ALA A 49 17.48 -8.12 23.42
N ASP A 50 18.59 -8.84 23.26
CA ASP A 50 19.70 -8.35 22.41
C ASP A 50 20.07 -9.29 21.25
N LEU A 51 19.09 -9.68 20.41
CA LEU A 51 19.34 -10.50 19.22
C LEU A 51 20.32 -9.82 18.25
N HIS A 52 20.22 -8.51 18.05
CA HIS A 52 21.07 -7.78 17.09
C HIS A 52 22.57 -7.71 17.46
N SER A 53 22.92 -7.81 18.76
CA SER A 53 24.33 -7.71 19.20
C SER A 53 24.96 -9.06 19.54
N ASN A 54 24.16 -10.09 19.83
CA ASN A 54 24.65 -11.43 20.16
C ASN A 54 24.70 -12.40 18.97
N ILE A 55 24.01 -12.06 17.89
CA ILE A 55 24.18 -12.71 16.60
C ILE A 55 25.42 -12.09 15.95
N GLY A 56 26.61 -12.64 16.17
CA GLY A 56 27.76 -12.34 15.31
C GLY A 56 27.49 -12.79 13.86
N ASP A 57 28.52 -12.93 13.01
CA ASP A 57 28.43 -13.45 11.63
C ASP A 57 27.95 -14.93 11.52
N GLN A 58 27.22 -15.44 12.52
CA GLN A 58 26.84 -16.83 12.70
C GLN A 58 25.33 -17.09 12.57
N ALA A 59 24.49 -16.07 12.33
CA ALA A 59 23.11 -16.33 11.89
C ALA A 59 22.89 -15.90 10.45
N PHE A 60 22.15 -16.74 9.74
CA PHE A 60 21.84 -16.56 8.33
C PHE A 60 20.32 -16.33 8.21
N PRO A 61 19.87 -15.08 8.06
CA PRO A 61 18.46 -14.81 7.85
C PRO A 61 18.06 -15.17 6.42
N GLN A 62 17.02 -15.97 6.27
CA GLN A 62 16.34 -16.20 5.00
C GLN A 62 14.96 -15.53 5.06
N CYS A 63 14.72 -14.57 4.17
CA CYS A 63 13.44 -13.87 4.07
C CYS A 63 12.68 -14.33 2.84
N ILE A 64 11.47 -14.86 3.03
CA ILE A 64 10.56 -15.28 1.95
C ILE A 64 9.28 -14.45 2.04
N PHE A 65 8.80 -13.97 0.89
CA PHE A 65 7.50 -13.31 0.83
C PHE A 65 6.40 -14.29 1.26
N ASP A 66 5.57 -13.88 2.21
CA ASP A 66 4.49 -14.72 2.73
C ASP A 66 3.13 -14.24 2.22
N HIS A 67 2.72 -13.01 2.58
CA HIS A 67 1.41 -12.48 2.21
C HIS A 67 1.37 -10.95 2.14
N TRP A 68 0.26 -10.42 1.64
CA TRP A 68 -0.06 -8.99 1.71
C TRP A 68 -0.86 -8.70 2.97
N GLU A 69 -0.31 -7.91 3.87
CA GLU A 69 -0.96 -7.50 5.12
C GLU A 69 -1.71 -6.19 4.93
N ILE A 70 -2.93 -6.10 5.49
CA ILE A 70 -3.72 -4.86 5.46
C ILE A 70 -3.14 -3.88 6.47
N ILE A 71 -2.78 -2.67 6.02
CA ILE A 71 -2.36 -1.61 6.92
C ILE A 71 -3.59 -1.04 7.65
N ASN A 72 -3.55 -1.04 8.99
CA ASN A 72 -4.64 -0.60 9.88
C ASN A 72 -4.65 0.90 10.18
N LYS A 73 -4.24 1.76 9.23
CA LYS A 73 -4.39 3.22 9.36
C LYS A 73 -5.20 3.77 8.18
N ASP A 74 -5.92 4.87 8.41
CA ASP A 74 -6.75 5.52 7.40
C ASP A 74 -5.87 6.35 6.44
N PRO A 75 -5.89 6.10 5.11
CA PRO A 75 -5.10 6.88 4.15
C PRO A 75 -5.58 8.33 3.98
N PHE A 76 -6.80 8.67 4.40
CA PHE A 76 -7.33 10.02 4.33
C PHE A 76 -6.97 10.88 5.55
N ASP A 77 -6.48 10.27 6.64
CA ASP A 77 -6.03 10.98 7.82
C ASP A 77 -4.62 11.55 7.61
N ASP A 78 -4.54 12.89 7.54
CA ASP A 78 -3.30 13.64 7.29
C ASP A 78 -2.29 13.53 8.44
N SER A 79 -2.70 13.06 9.63
CA SER A 79 -1.80 12.81 10.76
C SER A 79 -0.97 11.52 10.60
N THR A 80 -1.33 10.68 9.64
CA THR A 80 -0.70 9.37 9.47
C THR A 80 0.49 9.41 8.51
N GLU A 81 1.53 8.62 8.83
CA GLU A 81 2.71 8.41 7.97
C GLU A 81 2.35 7.81 6.59
N ILE A 82 1.16 7.21 6.45
CA ILE A 82 0.66 6.66 5.19
C ILE A 82 0.55 7.75 4.13
N ARG A 83 0.11 8.95 4.51
CA ARG A 83 -0.07 10.04 3.55
C ARG A 83 1.26 10.47 2.92
N GLN A 84 2.35 10.41 3.69
CA GLN A 84 3.70 10.68 3.18
C GLN A 84 4.09 9.64 2.11
N ILE A 85 3.89 8.35 2.40
CA ILE A 85 4.17 7.26 1.44
C ILE A 85 3.37 7.43 0.15
N ILE A 86 2.07 7.74 0.26
CA ILE A 86 1.21 7.98 -0.91
C ILE A 86 1.74 9.16 -1.74
N ASN A 87 2.07 10.27 -1.09
CA ASN A 87 2.57 11.46 -1.77
C ASN A 87 3.91 11.19 -2.45
N ASP A 88 4.79 10.42 -1.81
CA ASP A 88 6.11 10.07 -2.35
C ASP A 88 6.03 9.10 -3.54
N ILE A 89 4.98 8.28 -3.64
CA ILE A 89 4.70 7.45 -4.83
C ILE A 89 4.04 8.26 -5.95
N ARG A 90 3.19 9.24 -5.62
CA ARG A 90 2.44 10.04 -6.60
C ARG A 90 3.28 11.09 -7.31
N LYS A 91 4.17 11.77 -6.58
CA LYS A 91 5.12 12.76 -7.12
C LYS A 91 5.91 12.24 -8.33
N PRO A 92 6.63 11.09 -8.27
CA PRO A 92 7.40 10.59 -9.40
C PRO A 92 6.53 10.11 -10.57
N LYS A 93 5.25 9.81 -10.32
CA LYS A 93 4.28 9.46 -11.36
C LYS A 93 3.62 10.69 -12.02
N GLY A 94 4.01 11.90 -11.62
CA GLY A 94 3.42 13.15 -12.13
C GLY A 94 1.94 13.33 -11.75
N LEU A 95 1.48 12.63 -10.70
CA LEU A 95 0.11 12.73 -10.22
C LEU A 95 0.00 13.84 -9.16
N LYS A 96 -1.21 14.43 -9.02
CA LYS A 96 -1.49 15.42 -7.96
C LYS A 96 -1.13 14.83 -6.60
N GLY A 97 -0.46 15.62 -5.75
CA GLY A 97 0.11 15.16 -4.48
C GLY A 97 -0.88 14.37 -3.64
N ASP A 98 -2.06 14.93 -3.40
CA ASP A 98 -3.09 14.29 -2.58
C ASP A 98 -3.95 13.25 -3.31
N ILE A 99 -4.60 12.41 -2.51
CA ILE A 99 -5.62 11.48 -2.96
C ILE A 99 -6.77 12.30 -3.57
N PRO A 100 -7.26 11.96 -4.78
CA PRO A 100 -8.40 12.65 -5.39
C PRO A 100 -9.62 12.62 -4.48
N SER A 101 -10.39 13.71 -4.48
CA SER A 101 -11.64 13.78 -3.72
C SER A 101 -12.75 13.01 -4.44
N LEU A 102 -13.76 12.56 -3.70
CA LEU A 102 -14.95 11.95 -4.30
C LEU A 102 -15.60 12.86 -5.36
N ASN A 103 -15.57 14.18 -5.15
CA ASN A 103 -16.13 15.17 -6.09
C ASN A 103 -15.43 15.17 -7.46
N ASP A 104 -14.19 14.67 -7.56
CA ASP A 104 -13.47 14.58 -8.83
C ASP A 104 -14.04 13.46 -9.74
N HIS A 105 -14.83 12.54 -9.18
CA HIS A 105 -15.34 11.35 -9.84
C HIS A 105 -16.86 11.20 -9.79
N TYR A 106 -17.55 11.98 -8.96
CA TYR A 106 -18.99 11.90 -8.75
C TYR A 106 -19.72 13.02 -9.49
N ASP A 107 -20.44 12.67 -10.57
CA ASP A 107 -21.33 13.58 -11.28
C ASP A 107 -22.71 13.58 -10.60
N LYS A 108 -23.12 14.72 -10.04
CA LYS A 108 -24.46 14.90 -9.47
C LYS A 108 -25.49 15.00 -10.60
N LEU A 109 -26.65 14.36 -10.42
CA LEU A 109 -27.82 14.50 -11.29
C LEU A 109 -28.52 15.85 -11.10
#